data_AF-A0A2Z5N478-F1
#
_entry.id   AF-A0A2Z5N478-F1
#
_cell.length_a   1.000
_cell.length_b   1.000
_cell.length_c   1.000
_cell.angle_alpha   90.00
_cell.angle_beta   90.00
_cell.angle_gamma   90.00
#
_symmetry.space_group_name_H-M   'P 1'
#
loop_
_entity.id
_entity.type
_entity.pdbx_description
1 polymer ?
#
loop_
_entity_poly.entity_id
_entity_poly.type
_entity_poly.pdbx_seq_one_letter_code
_entity_poly.pdbx_strand_id
1 'polypeptide(L)'
;MRIDVQHSQHDIDDELDTLYTRLHQPGHRLHGLPAVALGRSGLIVRHREADGEYFLYVEDPAARQLAGYTIFNRLPELPRRADRYLRAPHTRLRASAQRKRLATTLYRWGLDAGLCLISGARQSVGAARLWTALAHDYRHGFVDVEGRALRYLGDAVPDDVLGALHTRRLLLGNGWKLAEFARAAGMADAATCRRDVVNDVRRAGTGHASIAPGAALTPMR
;
A
#
# COMPACT_ATOMS: atom_id res chain seq x y z
N MET A 1 -2.89 15.36 11.45
CA MET A 1 -2.11 15.06 12.68
C MET A 1 -2.20 13.56 12.93
N ARG A 2 -1.13 12.81 12.70
CA ARG A 2 -1.03 11.38 13.01
C ARG A 2 -0.01 11.26 14.15
N ILE A 3 -0.50 11.01 15.36
CA ILE A 3 0.37 10.75 16.52
C ILE A 3 0.89 9.33 16.34
N ASP A 4 2.21 9.17 16.16
CA ASP A 4 2.86 7.86 16.17
C ASP A 4 2.86 7.34 17.60
N VAL A 5 1.76 6.72 18.03
CA VAL A 5 1.72 5.95 19.26
C VAL A 5 2.41 4.62 18.99
N GLN A 6 3.54 4.38 19.65
CA GLN A 6 4.08 3.02 19.77
C GLN A 6 3.09 2.21 20.61
N HIS A 7 2.33 1.32 19.97
CA HIS A 7 1.41 0.45 20.67
C HIS A 7 2.23 -0.71 21.24
N SER A 8 2.05 -0.99 22.53
CA SER A 8 2.58 -2.23 23.09
C SER A 8 1.89 -3.42 22.42
N GLN A 9 2.51 -4.60 22.47
CA GLN A 9 1.86 -5.80 21.92
C GLN A 9 0.54 -6.11 22.64
N HIS A 10 0.42 -5.75 23.92
CA HIS A 10 -0.82 -5.89 24.68
C HIS A 10 -1.93 -5.01 24.11
N ASP A 11 -1.64 -3.75 23.80
CA ASP A 11 -2.63 -2.84 23.19
C ASP A 11 -3.13 -3.35 21.82
N ILE A 12 -2.24 -3.99 21.05
CA ILE A 12 -2.60 -4.62 19.77
C ILE A 12 -3.53 -5.81 20.02
N ASP A 13 -3.23 -6.65 20.98
CA ASP A 13 -4.01 -7.85 21.28
C ASP A 13 -5.42 -7.46 21.78
N ASP A 14 -5.54 -6.46 22.65
CA ASP A 14 -6.82 -5.91 23.13
C ASP A 14 -7.64 -5.27 22.01
N GLU A 15 -6.98 -4.54 21.10
CA GLU A 15 -7.62 -3.99 19.89
C GLU A 15 -8.20 -5.11 19.03
N LEU A 16 -7.45 -6.21 18.84
CA LEU A 16 -7.89 -7.36 18.06
C LEU A 16 -9.05 -8.11 18.73
N ASP A 17 -9.07 -8.22 20.06
CA ASP A 17 -10.18 -8.85 20.80
C ASP A 17 -11.47 -8.02 20.68
N THR A 18 -11.34 -6.69 20.77
CA THR A 18 -12.45 -5.76 20.54
C THR A 18 -13.02 -5.89 19.12
N LEU A 19 -12.14 -5.96 18.12
CA LEU A 19 -12.55 -6.13 16.72
C LEU A 19 -13.20 -7.51 16.47
N TYR A 20 -12.67 -8.57 17.09
CA TYR A 20 -13.24 -9.91 16.98
C TYR A 20 -14.66 -9.94 17.54
N THR A 21 -14.89 -9.38 18.73
CA THR A 21 -16.22 -9.27 19.33
C THR A 21 -17.20 -8.55 18.39
N ARG A 22 -16.76 -7.45 17.78
CA ARG A 22 -17.56 -6.66 16.83
C ARG A 22 -17.86 -7.37 15.50
N LEU A 23 -17.01 -8.29 15.05
CA LEU A 23 -17.27 -9.13 13.86
C LEU A 23 -18.36 -10.17 14.13
N HIS A 24 -18.51 -10.60 15.39
CA HIS A 24 -19.46 -11.64 15.79
C HIS A 24 -20.71 -11.10 16.51
N GLN A 25 -20.84 -9.78 16.68
CA GLN A 25 -21.99 -9.16 17.31
C GLN A 25 -23.10 -8.83 16.28
N PRO A 26 -24.26 -9.50 16.33
CA PRO A 26 -25.38 -9.18 15.44
C PRO A 26 -25.78 -7.71 15.52
N GLY A 27 -26.09 -7.10 14.37
CA GLY A 27 -26.44 -5.68 14.27
C GLY A 27 -25.26 -4.71 14.24
N HIS A 28 -24.04 -5.16 14.54
CA HIS A 28 -22.84 -4.33 14.38
C HIS A 28 -22.40 -4.27 12.90
N ARG A 29 -21.84 -3.15 12.44
CA ARG A 29 -21.45 -2.93 11.02
C ARG A 29 -20.36 -3.86 10.47
N LEU A 30 -19.64 -4.57 11.36
CA LEU A 30 -18.64 -5.57 10.99
C LEU A 30 -19.23 -6.98 10.96
N HIS A 31 -20.45 -7.17 11.43
CA HIS A 31 -21.08 -8.48 11.42
C HIS A 31 -21.51 -8.89 10.02
N GLY A 32 -21.31 -10.16 9.69
CA GLY A 32 -21.72 -10.73 8.40
C GLY A 32 -20.87 -10.29 7.20
N LEU A 33 -19.67 -9.75 7.42
CA LEU A 33 -18.76 -9.42 6.31
C LEU A 33 -18.44 -10.65 5.46
N PRO A 34 -18.27 -10.47 4.13
CA PRO A 34 -17.84 -11.54 3.23
C PRO A 34 -16.56 -12.21 3.73
N ALA A 35 -16.49 -13.53 3.60
CA ALA A 35 -15.41 -14.35 4.13
C ALA A 35 -14.77 -15.17 3.00
N VAL A 36 -13.43 -15.16 2.96
CA VAL A 36 -12.65 -15.96 2.01
C VAL A 36 -11.57 -16.73 2.77
N ALA A 37 -11.39 -18.02 2.47
CA ALA A 37 -10.33 -18.81 3.07
C ALA A 37 -8.94 -18.31 2.62
N LEU A 38 -8.02 -18.14 3.56
CA LEU A 38 -6.65 -17.71 3.27
C LEU A 38 -5.78 -18.91 2.90
N GLY A 39 -5.94 -19.38 1.65
CA GLY A 39 -5.24 -20.56 1.16
C GLY A 39 -5.52 -21.79 2.03
N ARG A 40 -4.48 -22.57 2.35
CA ARG A 40 -4.57 -23.79 3.19
C ARG A 40 -4.24 -23.54 4.67
N SER A 41 -4.18 -22.29 5.11
CA SER A 41 -3.74 -21.93 6.47
C SER A 41 -4.77 -22.21 7.56
N GLY A 42 -6.03 -22.48 7.18
CA GLY A 42 -7.16 -22.53 8.11
C GLY A 42 -7.65 -21.15 8.57
N LEU A 43 -6.96 -20.07 8.18
CA LEU A 43 -7.37 -18.70 8.46
C LEU A 43 -8.45 -18.22 7.47
N ILE A 44 -9.28 -17.29 7.93
CA ILE A 44 -10.33 -16.67 7.13
C ILE A 44 -10.05 -15.17 7.03
N VAL A 45 -10.21 -14.60 5.84
CA VAL A 45 -10.18 -13.15 5.65
C VAL A 45 -11.60 -12.64 5.51
N ARG A 46 -12.02 -11.77 6.43
CA ARG A 46 -13.20 -10.92 6.29
C ARG A 46 -12.79 -9.62 5.65
N HIS A 47 -13.50 -9.16 4.63
CA HIS A 47 -13.14 -7.92 3.96
C HIS A 47 -14.30 -6.93 3.81
N ARG A 48 -13.95 -5.65 3.69
CA ARG A 48 -14.86 -4.58 3.30
C ARG A 48 -14.10 -3.43 2.68
N GLU A 49 -14.82 -2.62 1.91
CA GLU A 49 -14.38 -1.30 1.50
C GLU A 49 -15.16 -0.25 2.30
N ALA A 50 -14.47 0.75 2.84
CA ALA A 50 -15.09 1.90 3.49
C ALA A 50 -14.23 3.15 3.23
N ASP A 51 -14.87 4.25 2.86
CA ASP A 51 -14.18 5.52 2.55
C ASP A 51 -13.01 5.35 1.55
N GLY A 52 -13.16 4.45 0.57
CA GLY A 52 -12.15 4.14 -0.45
C GLY A 52 -10.93 3.34 0.04
N GLU A 53 -10.94 2.88 1.29
CA GLU A 53 -9.92 2.03 1.89
C GLU A 53 -10.38 0.58 1.95
N TYR A 54 -9.44 -0.37 1.80
CA TYR A 54 -9.74 -1.80 1.89
C TYR A 54 -9.31 -2.33 3.25
N PHE A 55 -10.25 -2.91 3.97
CA PHE A 55 -10.03 -3.52 5.28
C PHE A 55 -10.06 -5.04 5.13
N LEU A 56 -9.01 -5.71 5.60
CA LEU A 56 -8.95 -7.16 5.67
C LEU A 56 -8.70 -7.58 7.12
N TYR A 57 -9.65 -8.26 7.72
CA TYR A 57 -9.54 -8.84 9.06
C TYR A 57 -9.26 -10.33 8.93
N VAL A 58 -8.21 -10.81 9.58
CA VAL A 58 -7.80 -12.22 9.52
C VAL A 58 -8.24 -12.92 10.79
N GLU A 59 -9.26 -13.76 10.66
CA GLU A 59 -9.74 -14.63 11.72
C GLU A 59 -8.95 -15.94 11.76
N ASP A 60 -8.69 -16.41 12.97
CA ASP A 60 -8.25 -17.76 13.28
C ASP A 60 -9.42 -18.49 13.97
N PRO A 61 -10.21 -19.28 13.22
CA PRO A 61 -11.37 -19.97 13.76
C PRO A 61 -11.02 -21.00 14.83
N ALA A 62 -9.84 -21.64 14.72
CA ALA A 62 -9.39 -22.66 15.66
C ALA A 62 -9.11 -22.04 17.05
N ALA A 63 -8.51 -20.85 17.06
CA ALA A 63 -8.25 -20.10 18.28
C ALA A 63 -9.41 -19.16 18.68
N ARG A 64 -10.48 -19.08 17.88
CA ARG A 64 -11.64 -18.17 18.09
C ARG A 64 -11.22 -16.72 18.35
N GLN A 65 -10.32 -16.20 17.52
CA GLN A 65 -9.75 -14.86 17.66
C GLN A 65 -9.45 -14.20 16.31
N LEU A 66 -9.15 -12.91 16.32
CA LEU A 66 -8.43 -12.28 15.22
C LEU A 66 -6.91 -12.51 15.34
N ALA A 67 -6.32 -13.04 14.28
CA ALA A 67 -4.88 -13.13 14.09
C ALA A 67 -4.26 -11.77 13.74
N GLY A 68 -5.03 -10.88 13.12
CA GLY A 68 -4.60 -9.53 12.77
C GLY A 68 -5.51 -8.88 11.75
N TYR A 69 -5.09 -7.73 11.24
CA TYR A 69 -5.74 -7.07 10.12
C TYR A 69 -4.74 -6.30 9.27
N THR A 70 -5.11 -6.01 8.02
CA THR A 70 -4.43 -5.06 7.14
C THR A 70 -5.43 -4.07 6.58
N ILE A 71 -5.09 -2.79 6.63
CA ILE A 71 -5.84 -1.72 5.96
C ILE A 71 -4.97 -1.20 4.83
N PHE A 72 -5.48 -1.26 3.60
CA PHE A 72 -4.89 -0.58 2.47
C PHE A 72 -5.44 0.85 2.46
N ASN A 73 -4.71 1.77 3.09
CA ASN A 73 -5.14 3.15 3.24
C ASN A 73 -4.94 3.94 1.94
N ARG A 74 -5.74 4.99 1.78
CA ARG A 74 -5.45 6.05 0.81
C ARG A 74 -4.34 6.95 1.34
N LEU A 75 -3.74 7.73 0.44
CA LEU A 75 -2.75 8.74 0.79
C LEU A 75 -3.37 10.11 0.59
N PRO A 76 -4.02 10.71 1.60
CA PRO A 76 -4.65 12.02 1.47
C PRO A 76 -3.66 13.14 1.13
N GLU A 77 -2.36 12.92 1.37
CA GLU A 77 -1.27 13.77 0.94
C GLU A 77 -1.02 13.71 -0.57
N LEU A 78 -1.59 12.77 -1.33
CA LEU A 78 -1.41 12.65 -2.79
C LEU A 78 -2.68 13.10 -3.56
N PRO A 79 -2.55 13.39 -4.87
CA PRO A 79 -3.70 13.72 -5.70
C PRO A 79 -4.69 12.54 -5.77
N ARG A 80 -6.00 12.82 -5.66
CA ARG A 80 -7.07 11.79 -5.66
C ARG A 80 -7.03 10.78 -6.81
N ARG A 81 -6.43 11.12 -7.97
CA ARG A 81 -6.24 10.16 -9.08
C ARG A 81 -5.37 8.96 -8.68
N ALA A 82 -4.42 9.14 -7.75
CA ALA A 82 -3.59 8.08 -7.22
C ALA A 82 -4.39 7.12 -6.33
N ASP A 83 -5.47 7.59 -5.70
CA ASP A 83 -6.37 6.78 -4.84
C ASP A 83 -7.06 5.65 -5.60
N ARG A 84 -6.92 5.50 -6.91
CA ARG A 84 -7.43 4.30 -7.59
C ARG A 84 -6.41 3.15 -7.64
N TYR A 85 -5.13 3.47 -7.56
CA TYR A 85 -4.05 2.54 -7.90
C TYR A 85 -3.06 2.35 -6.75
N LEU A 86 -2.85 3.38 -5.93
CA LEU A 86 -1.82 3.40 -4.91
C LEU A 86 -2.43 3.29 -3.51
N ARG A 87 -1.86 2.42 -2.67
CA ARG A 87 -2.29 2.20 -1.29
C ARG A 87 -1.12 2.15 -0.33
N ALA A 88 -1.31 2.67 0.87
CA ALA A 88 -0.37 2.54 1.98
C ALA A 88 -0.88 1.46 2.94
N PRO A 89 -0.36 0.22 2.87
CA PRO A 89 -0.83 -0.84 3.73
C PRO A 89 -0.34 -0.65 5.17
N HIS A 90 -1.26 -0.78 6.12
CA HIS A 90 -1.01 -0.76 7.55
C HIS A 90 -1.51 -2.07 8.17
N THR A 91 -0.59 -2.85 8.72
CA THR A 91 -0.88 -4.18 9.27
C THR A 91 -0.62 -4.22 10.76
N ARG A 92 -1.57 -4.78 11.51
CA ARG A 92 -1.39 -5.15 12.92
C ARG A 92 -1.65 -6.63 13.08
N LEU A 93 -0.72 -7.34 13.72
CA LEU A 93 -0.79 -8.78 13.95
C LEU A 93 -0.61 -9.09 15.43
N ARG A 94 -1.41 -10.04 15.91
CA ARG A 94 -1.18 -10.68 17.21
C ARG A 94 0.20 -11.32 17.24
N ALA A 95 0.86 -11.35 18.39
CA ALA A 95 2.18 -11.96 18.54
C ALA A 95 2.25 -13.40 18.00
N SER A 96 1.21 -14.20 18.27
CA SER A 96 1.07 -15.59 17.80
C SER A 96 0.93 -15.73 16.28
N ALA A 97 0.55 -14.66 15.57
CA ALA A 97 0.39 -14.61 14.12
C ALA A 97 1.61 -14.00 13.40
N GLN A 98 2.54 -13.38 14.14
CA GLN A 98 3.77 -12.84 13.58
C GLN A 98 4.71 -13.94 13.09
N ARG A 99 5.61 -13.59 12.17
CA ARG A 99 6.60 -14.51 11.55
C ARG A 99 5.99 -15.68 10.76
N LYS A 100 4.67 -15.73 10.57
CA LYS A 100 3.95 -16.71 9.73
C LYS A 100 3.68 -16.21 8.30
N ARG A 101 4.42 -15.18 7.86
CA ARG A 101 4.28 -14.52 6.54
C ARG A 101 2.89 -13.96 6.23
N LEU A 102 2.03 -13.77 7.23
CA LEU A 102 0.65 -13.31 7.03
C LEU A 102 0.58 -11.95 6.32
N ALA A 103 1.38 -10.97 6.78
CA ALA A 103 1.47 -9.67 6.11
C ALA A 103 1.96 -9.80 4.65
N THR A 104 2.93 -10.68 4.38
CA THR A 104 3.40 -10.96 3.02
C THR A 104 2.27 -11.48 2.14
N THR A 105 1.49 -12.46 2.62
CA THR A 105 0.35 -13.00 1.87
C THR A 105 -0.68 -11.94 1.55
N LEU A 106 -1.03 -11.08 2.52
CA LEU A 106 -2.00 -10.00 2.31
C LEU A 106 -1.48 -8.93 1.34
N TYR A 107 -0.20 -8.57 1.41
CA TYR A 107 0.39 -7.58 0.50
C TYR A 107 0.46 -8.13 -0.92
N ARG A 108 0.85 -9.40 -1.08
CA ARG A 108 0.84 -10.09 -2.36
C ARG A 108 -0.55 -10.17 -2.96
N TRP A 109 -1.58 -10.46 -2.16
CA TRP A 109 -2.97 -10.44 -2.65
C TRP A 109 -3.33 -9.11 -3.34
N GLY A 110 -2.95 -7.97 -2.74
CA GLY A 110 -3.18 -6.66 -3.34
C GLY A 110 -2.33 -6.42 -4.60
N LEU A 111 -1.03 -6.72 -4.52
CA LEU A 111 -0.09 -6.56 -5.64
C LEU A 111 -0.47 -7.45 -6.84
N ASP A 112 -0.85 -8.70 -6.60
CA ASP A 112 -1.26 -9.64 -7.63
C ASP A 112 -2.55 -9.22 -8.32
N ALA A 113 -3.45 -8.55 -7.59
CA ALA A 113 -4.65 -7.94 -8.14
C ALA A 113 -4.41 -6.61 -8.87
N GLY A 114 -3.16 -6.13 -8.94
CA GLY A 114 -2.78 -4.90 -9.66
C GLY A 114 -2.79 -3.63 -8.81
N LEU A 115 -2.98 -3.71 -7.48
CA LEU A 115 -2.75 -2.56 -6.60
C LEU A 115 -1.25 -2.27 -6.50
N CYS A 116 -0.88 -1.00 -6.59
CA CYS A 116 0.46 -0.53 -6.24
C CYS A 116 0.51 -0.18 -4.75
N LEU A 117 1.62 -0.49 -4.10
CA LEU A 117 1.81 -0.25 -2.68
C LEU A 117 2.92 0.76 -2.44
N ILE A 118 2.71 1.66 -1.48
CA ILE A 118 3.74 2.59 -1.00
C ILE A 118 3.98 2.39 0.48
N SER A 119 5.25 2.42 0.90
CA SER A 119 5.61 2.24 2.29
C SER A 119 5.08 3.37 3.18
N GLY A 120 5.04 3.14 4.49
CA GLY A 120 4.89 4.21 5.47
C GLY A 120 6.17 5.04 5.63
N ALA A 121 6.05 6.16 6.34
CA ALA A 121 7.15 7.07 6.60
C ALA A 121 8.25 6.55 7.51
N ARG A 122 7.81 5.74 8.47
CA ARG A 122 8.67 5.06 9.41
C ARG A 122 8.32 3.59 9.33
N GLN A 123 9.33 2.77 9.16
CA GLN A 123 9.16 1.32 9.09
C GLN A 123 9.87 0.69 10.27
N SER A 124 9.21 -0.29 10.90
CA SER A 124 9.91 -1.20 11.80
C SER A 124 10.91 -2.05 11.00
N VAL A 125 11.90 -2.65 11.68
CA VAL A 125 12.84 -3.60 11.06
C VAL A 125 12.09 -4.74 10.36
N GLY A 126 11.00 -5.23 10.95
CA GLY A 126 10.15 -6.26 10.35
C GLY A 126 9.45 -5.80 9.08
N ALA A 127 8.93 -4.57 9.06
CA ALA A 127 8.36 -3.97 7.86
C ALA A 127 9.42 -3.78 6.78
N ALA A 128 10.59 -3.21 7.10
CA ALA A 128 11.67 -3.03 6.12
C ALA A 128 12.07 -4.36 5.46
N ARG A 129 12.22 -5.44 6.25
CA ARG A 129 12.49 -6.80 5.74
C ARG A 129 11.37 -7.32 4.83
N LEU A 130 10.11 -7.12 5.21
CA LEU A 130 8.96 -7.49 4.38
C LEU A 130 9.01 -6.77 3.02
N TRP A 131 9.21 -5.45 3.02
CA TRP A 131 9.26 -4.65 1.81
C TRP A 131 10.46 -5.01 0.92
N THR A 132 11.59 -5.39 1.49
CA THR A 132 12.74 -5.91 0.73
C THR A 132 12.48 -7.28 0.15
N ALA A 133 11.80 -8.17 0.87
CA ALA A 133 11.41 -9.46 0.33
C ALA A 133 10.42 -9.33 -0.83
N LEU A 134 9.44 -8.42 -0.73
CA LEU A 134 8.49 -8.16 -1.82
C LEU A 134 9.17 -7.51 -3.04
N ALA A 135 10.15 -6.63 -2.82
CA ALA A 135 10.92 -6.01 -3.90
C ALA A 135 11.70 -7.02 -4.78
N HIS A 136 11.92 -8.25 -4.32
CA HIS A 136 12.49 -9.30 -5.16
C HIS A 136 11.52 -9.77 -6.26
N ASP A 137 10.22 -9.81 -5.95
CA ASP A 137 9.22 -10.42 -6.83
C ASP A 137 8.40 -9.39 -7.61
N TYR A 138 8.33 -8.15 -7.13
CA TYR A 138 7.57 -7.07 -7.74
C TYR A 138 8.49 -5.94 -8.16
N ARG A 139 8.20 -5.34 -9.33
CA ARG A 139 8.89 -4.12 -9.77
C ARG A 139 8.74 -3.05 -8.69
N HIS A 140 9.85 -2.45 -8.31
CA HIS A 140 9.88 -1.46 -7.25
C HIS A 140 10.63 -0.21 -7.67
N GLY A 141 10.60 0.79 -6.80
CA GLY A 141 11.52 1.92 -6.83
C GLY A 141 11.32 2.79 -5.60
N PHE A 142 12.03 3.90 -5.56
CA PHE A 142 11.89 4.90 -4.51
C PHE A 142 11.18 6.13 -5.06
N VAL A 143 10.36 6.72 -4.20
CA VAL A 143 9.59 7.91 -4.49
C VAL A 143 9.73 8.89 -3.35
N ASP A 144 9.70 10.16 -3.69
CA ASP A 144 9.57 11.27 -2.78
C ASP A 144 8.10 11.69 -2.72
N VAL A 145 7.58 11.84 -1.49
CA VAL A 145 6.20 12.25 -1.20
C VAL A 145 6.22 13.58 -0.44
N GLU A 146 6.17 14.67 -1.20
CA GLU A 146 6.23 16.03 -0.68
C GLU A 146 5.32 16.96 -1.49
N GLY A 147 4.78 18.03 -0.87
CA GLY A 147 4.08 19.09 -1.60
C GLY A 147 2.83 18.63 -2.38
N ARG A 148 2.19 17.54 -1.95
CA ARG A 148 1.13 16.85 -2.70
C ARG A 148 1.53 16.28 -4.05
N ALA A 149 2.80 15.95 -4.21
CA ALA A 149 3.35 15.28 -5.36
C ALA A 149 3.91 13.92 -4.98
N LEU A 150 3.90 13.02 -5.98
CA LEU A 150 4.66 11.79 -5.96
C LEU A 150 5.77 11.96 -7.00
N ARG A 151 7.03 11.90 -6.60
CA ARG A 151 8.16 12.07 -7.52
C ARG A 151 9.01 10.81 -7.51
N TYR A 152 9.28 10.27 -8.69
CA TYR A 152 10.14 9.08 -8.80
C TYR A 152 11.61 9.45 -8.55
N LEU A 153 12.32 8.63 -7.78
CA LEU A 153 13.73 8.85 -7.43
C LEU A 153 14.68 7.83 -8.10
N GLY A 154 14.13 6.74 -8.65
CA GLY A 154 14.92 5.63 -9.22
C GLY A 154 14.77 4.33 -8.43
N ASP A 155 15.44 3.28 -8.91
CA ASP A 155 15.37 1.95 -8.28
C ASP A 155 16.28 1.80 -7.05
N ALA A 156 17.25 2.70 -6.91
CA ALA A 156 18.12 2.83 -5.76
C ALA A 156 18.32 4.31 -5.42
N VAL A 157 18.51 4.59 -4.13
CA VAL A 157 18.81 5.94 -3.61
C VAL A 157 19.94 5.85 -2.59
N PRO A 158 20.73 6.91 -2.39
CA PRO A 158 21.70 7.00 -1.30
C PRO A 158 21.07 6.82 0.08
N ASP A 159 21.86 6.38 1.07
CA ASP A 159 21.36 6.05 2.43
C ASP A 159 20.74 7.26 3.16
N ASP A 160 21.27 8.46 2.95
CA ASP A 160 20.72 9.71 3.50
C ASP A 160 19.34 10.02 2.90
N VAL A 161 19.16 9.78 1.59
CA VAL A 161 17.87 9.90 0.91
C VAL A 161 16.91 8.80 1.36
N LEU A 162 17.39 7.57 1.52
CA LEU A 162 16.59 6.44 2.00
C LEU A 162 16.03 6.68 3.41
N GLY A 163 16.83 7.32 4.28
CA GLY A 163 16.44 7.68 5.64
C GLY A 163 15.52 8.90 5.74
N ALA A 164 15.31 9.65 4.65
CA ALA A 164 14.51 10.86 4.66
C ALA A 164 13.02 10.57 4.90
N LEU A 165 12.37 11.43 5.70
CA LEU A 165 10.97 11.25 6.09
C LEU A 165 10.00 11.36 4.91
N HIS A 166 10.36 11.84 3.73
CA HIS A 166 9.49 11.87 2.55
C HIS A 166 9.78 10.72 1.56
N THR A 167 10.91 10.04 1.70
CA THR A 167 11.28 8.92 0.83
C THR A 167 10.49 7.68 1.21
N ARG A 168 9.85 7.07 0.21
CA ARG A 168 9.08 5.84 0.34
C ARG A 168 9.54 4.84 -0.68
N ARG A 169 9.39 3.57 -0.35
CA ARG A 169 9.46 2.50 -1.36
C ARG A 169 8.10 2.35 -2.01
N LEU A 170 8.10 2.30 -3.34
CA LEU A 170 6.96 1.97 -4.20
C LEU A 170 7.13 0.53 -4.70
N LEU A 171 6.06 -0.25 -4.64
CA LEU A 171 5.93 -1.55 -5.31
C LEU A 171 4.79 -1.45 -6.31
N LEU A 172 5.02 -1.89 -7.55
CA LEU A 172 4.00 -1.93 -8.58
C LEU A 172 3.29 -3.28 -8.56
N GLY A 173 1.96 -3.24 -8.59
CA GLY A 173 1.15 -4.43 -8.77
C GLY A 173 1.33 -5.05 -10.15
N ASN A 174 0.94 -6.31 -10.29
CA ASN A 174 1.01 -7.04 -11.55
C ASN A 174 0.24 -6.31 -12.66
N GLY A 175 0.81 -6.32 -13.86
CA GLY A 175 0.25 -5.65 -15.03
C GLY A 175 0.68 -4.20 -15.21
N TRP A 176 1.32 -3.56 -14.23
CA TRP A 176 1.81 -2.19 -14.37
C TRP A 176 3.24 -2.10 -14.92
N LYS A 177 3.44 -1.26 -15.93
CA LYS A 177 4.74 -0.64 -16.20
C LYS A 177 4.88 0.67 -15.43
N LEU A 178 6.11 1.03 -15.09
CA LEU A 178 6.39 2.25 -14.32
C LEU A 178 5.83 3.52 -15.01
N ALA A 179 6.05 3.67 -16.31
CA ALA A 179 5.57 4.84 -17.06
C ALA A 179 4.03 4.92 -17.12
N GLU A 180 3.36 3.77 -17.21
CA GLU A 180 1.90 3.70 -17.21
C GLU A 180 1.33 4.10 -15.84
N PHE A 181 1.91 3.56 -14.77
CA PHE A 181 1.58 3.95 -13.40
C PHE A 181 1.86 5.43 -13.17
N ALA A 182 3.02 5.92 -13.63
CA ALA A 182 3.43 7.31 -13.47
C ALA A 182 2.38 8.26 -14.06
N ARG A 183 1.91 7.98 -15.28
CA ARG A 183 0.84 8.77 -15.90
C ARG A 183 -0.49 8.66 -15.16
N ALA A 184 -0.87 7.45 -14.72
CA ALA A 184 -2.16 7.18 -14.08
C ALA A 184 -2.28 7.81 -12.67
N ALA A 185 -1.24 7.68 -11.85
CA ALA A 185 -1.12 8.33 -10.55
C ALA A 185 -0.72 9.81 -10.68
N GLY A 186 -0.24 10.20 -11.87
CA GLY A 186 0.42 11.47 -12.18
C GLY A 186 1.57 11.77 -11.23
N MET A 187 2.48 10.80 -11.19
CA MET A 187 3.82 10.90 -10.65
C MET A 187 4.66 11.80 -11.53
N ALA A 188 5.38 12.74 -10.93
CA ALA A 188 6.36 13.57 -11.63
C ALA A 188 7.66 12.78 -11.85
N ASP A 189 8.27 12.95 -13.02
CA ASP A 189 9.58 12.39 -13.30
C ASP A 189 10.67 13.10 -12.51
N ALA A 190 11.70 12.35 -12.10
CA ALA A 190 12.93 12.89 -11.53
C ALA A 190 13.56 13.97 -12.43
N ALA A 191 13.41 13.82 -13.75
CA ALA A 191 13.96 14.71 -14.76
C ALA A 191 13.38 16.13 -14.70
N THR A 192 12.17 16.29 -14.17
CA THR A 192 11.51 17.59 -14.03
C THR A 192 12.10 18.43 -12.88
N CYS A 193 12.72 17.81 -11.87
CA CYS A 193 13.34 18.52 -10.74
C CYS A 193 14.80 18.95 -10.98
N ARG A 194 15.49 18.44 -12.00
CA ARG A 194 16.83 18.97 -12.35
C ARG A 194 16.78 20.35 -13.00
N ARG A 195 15.60 20.84 -13.39
CA ARG A 195 15.41 22.15 -14.02
C ARG A 195 15.12 23.30 -13.05
N ASP A 196 14.82 23.03 -11.78
CA ASP A 196 14.56 24.09 -10.79
C ASP A 196 15.81 24.49 -9.98
N VAL A 197 16.98 23.90 -10.30
CA VAL A 197 18.29 24.31 -9.77
C VAL A 197 19.26 24.75 -10.88
N VAL A 198 18.90 24.57 -12.16
CA VAL A 198 19.73 25.03 -13.29
C VAL A 198 18.84 25.60 -14.39
N ASN A 199 18.98 26.93 -14.59
CA ASN A 199 18.70 27.71 -15.79
C ASN A 199 17.24 28.12 -16.06
N ASP A 200 16.84 29.36 -15.72
CA ASP A 200 17.07 30.57 -16.55
C ASP A 200 17.79 30.33 -17.89
N VAL A 201 17.22 30.86 -18.98
CA VAL A 201 17.67 30.80 -20.38
C VAL A 201 17.06 29.67 -21.27
N ARG A 202 15.95 30.07 -21.91
CA ARG A 202 15.58 29.90 -23.35
C ARG A 202 14.83 28.65 -23.84
N ARG A 203 13.53 28.89 -24.08
CA ARG A 203 12.79 28.85 -25.37
C ARG A 203 12.85 27.61 -26.29
N ALA A 204 11.62 27.10 -26.52
CA ALA A 204 10.95 26.81 -27.80
C ALA A 204 11.17 25.45 -28.50
N GLY A 205 10.05 24.82 -28.90
CA GLY A 205 10.02 23.73 -29.88
C GLY A 205 8.78 22.83 -29.81
N THR A 206 7.76 23.15 -30.61
CA THR A 206 6.48 22.45 -30.87
C THR A 206 6.59 21.11 -31.64
N GLY A 207 5.61 20.20 -31.47
CA GLY A 207 5.40 19.08 -32.42
C GLY A 207 4.44 17.92 -32.03
N HIS A 208 3.17 18.06 -32.39
CA HIS A 208 2.08 17.11 -32.76
C HIS A 208 2.12 15.55 -32.54
N ALA A 209 1.08 15.07 -31.84
CA ALA A 209 -0.03 14.13 -32.19
C ALA A 209 0.12 12.63 -32.62
N SER A 210 -0.74 11.81 -31.96
CA SER A 210 -1.46 10.58 -32.40
C SER A 210 -0.67 9.24 -32.36
N ILE A 211 -1.16 8.06 -31.93
CA ILE A 211 -2.42 7.29 -32.15
C ILE A 211 -2.61 6.22 -31.02
N ALA A 212 -3.86 5.79 -30.75
CA ALA A 212 -4.27 4.65 -29.89
C ALA A 212 -4.33 3.30 -30.64
N PRO A 213 -4.24 2.12 -29.96
CA PRO A 213 -5.42 1.34 -29.49
C PRO A 213 -5.12 0.64 -28.14
N GLY A 214 -6.01 0.02 -27.34
CA GLY A 214 -7.41 -0.41 -27.41
C GLY A 214 -7.53 -1.73 -26.60
N ALA A 215 -8.38 -1.78 -25.55
CA ALA A 215 -8.98 -2.93 -24.83
C ALA A 215 -8.06 -4.04 -24.24
N ALA A 216 -8.28 -4.75 -23.11
CA ALA A 216 -9.36 -4.96 -22.12
C ALA A 216 -8.67 -5.44 -20.80
N LEU A 217 -9.17 -5.22 -19.59
CA LEU A 217 -10.15 -6.06 -18.88
C LEU A 217 -10.57 -5.37 -17.57
N THR A 218 -11.87 -5.43 -17.28
CA THR A 218 -12.58 -4.79 -16.17
C THR A 218 -12.49 -5.61 -14.88
N PRO A 219 -12.27 -5.03 -13.69
CA PRO A 219 -12.63 -5.68 -12.42
C PRO A 219 -14.08 -5.37 -12.05
N MET A 220 -14.73 -6.41 -11.52
CA MET A 220 -16.16 -6.54 -11.23
C MET A 220 -16.74 -5.38 -10.38
N ARG A 221 -18.01 -5.09 -10.69
CA ARG A 221 -18.96 -4.33 -9.88
C ARG A 221 -19.22 -5.02 -8.54
#